data_AF-A0A0A9ZBD9-F1
#
_entry.id   AF-A0A0A9ZBD9-F1
#
_cell.length_a   1.000
_cell.length_b   1.000
_cell.length_c   1.000
_cell.angle_alpha   90.00
_cell.angle_beta   90.00
_cell.angle_gamma   90.00
#
_symmetry.space_group_name_H-M   'P 1'
#
loop_
_entity.id
_entity.type
_entity.pdbx_description
1 polymer ?
#
loop_
_entity_poly.entity_id
_entity_poly.type
_entity_poly.pdbx_seq_one_letter_code
_entity_poly.pdbx_strand_id
1 'polypeptide(L)'
;ITRWQLFLQSLDYTIEYCKGSDNVVADALSRIPSSQHQNEPHSDSPVYHVLAINLEKFVNRFNFMKDFNYYQKSDTSLSSVMTSITENASQEYRGYKIINDTLYKETQRGLKLLTPEML
;
A
#
# COMPACT_ATOMS: atom_id res chain seq x y z
N ILE A 1 -25.73 -21.42 -13.86
CA ILE A 1 -24.87 -21.93 -12.75
C ILE A 1 -24.37 -23.37 -12.99
N THR A 2 -25.15 -24.22 -13.67
CA THR A 2 -24.90 -25.66 -13.91
C THR A 2 -23.51 -26.02 -14.44
N ARG A 3 -22.88 -25.18 -15.27
CA ARG A 3 -21.50 -25.40 -15.76
C ARG A 3 -20.46 -25.57 -14.63
N TRP A 4 -20.65 -24.90 -13.50
CA TRP A 4 -19.70 -24.90 -12.37
C TRP A 4 -20.13 -25.79 -11.21
N GLN A 5 -21.23 -26.54 -11.38
CA GLN A 5 -21.89 -27.23 -10.27
C GLN A 5 -21.00 -28.30 -9.62
N LEU A 6 -20.30 -29.13 -10.39
CA LEU A 6 -19.41 -30.17 -9.86
C LEU A 6 -18.23 -29.57 -9.08
N PHE A 7 -17.69 -28.45 -9.57
CA PHE A 7 -16.60 -27.74 -8.88
C PHE A 7 -17.09 -27.15 -7.55
N LEU A 8 -18.21 -26.43 -7.57
CA LEU A 8 -18.77 -25.84 -6.35
C LEU A 8 -19.12 -26.91 -5.30
N GLN A 9 -19.68 -28.05 -5.72
CA GLN A 9 -19.99 -29.17 -4.82
C GLN A 9 -18.77 -29.81 -4.16
N SER A 10 -17.57 -29.63 -4.72
CA SER A 10 -16.32 -30.12 -4.11
C SER A 10 -15.79 -29.21 -3.00
N LEU A 11 -16.32 -27.99 -2.88
CA LEU A 11 -15.92 -27.03 -1.87
C LEU A 11 -16.88 -27.08 -0.68
N ASP A 12 -16.34 -26.96 0.53
CA ASP A 12 -17.14 -26.76 1.73
C ASP A 12 -17.40 -25.24 1.89
N TYR A 13 -18.60 -24.79 1.50
CA TYR A 13 -18.96 -23.37 1.52
C TYR A 13 -20.40 -23.15 1.98
N THR A 14 -20.64 -21.97 2.55
CA THR A 14 -21.97 -21.44 2.85
C THR A 14 -22.28 -20.26 1.94
N ILE A 15 -23.56 -20.07 1.62
CA ILE A 15 -24.01 -18.90 0.85
C ILE A 15 -24.63 -17.90 1.81
N GLU A 16 -23.99 -16.75 1.95
CA GLU A 16 -24.47 -15.64 2.77
C GLU A 16 -24.73 -14.42 1.89
N TYR A 17 -25.82 -13.71 2.17
CA TYR A 17 -26.10 -12.46 1.50
C TYR A 17 -25.21 -11.34 2.06
N CYS A 18 -24.52 -10.63 1.18
CA CYS A 18 -23.72 -9.46 1.52
C CYS A 18 -24.30 -8.22 0.82
N LYS A 19 -24.65 -7.19 1.60
CA LYS A 19 -25.10 -5.91 1.04
C LYS A 19 -23.94 -5.20 0.36
N GLY A 20 -24.23 -4.46 -0.70
CA GLY A 20 -23.18 -3.71 -1.43
C GLY A 20 -22.41 -2.72 -0.54
N SER A 21 -23.07 -2.12 0.46
CA SER A 21 -22.45 -1.25 1.46
C SER A 21 -21.40 -1.95 2.32
N ASP A 22 -21.52 -3.27 2.48
CA ASP A 22 -20.68 -4.08 3.35
C ASP A 22 -19.59 -4.80 2.52
N ASN A 23 -19.76 -4.85 1.19
CA ASN A 23 -18.84 -5.48 0.24
C ASN A 23 -17.79 -4.51 -0.34
N VAL A 24 -17.43 -3.44 0.39
CA VAL A 24 -16.61 -2.32 -0.10
C VAL A 24 -15.25 -2.79 -0.63
N VAL A 25 -14.64 -3.78 0.03
CA VAL A 25 -13.30 -4.26 -0.34
C VAL A 25 -13.32 -5.00 -1.67
N ALA A 26 -14.24 -5.97 -1.85
CA ALA A 26 -14.32 -6.71 -3.10
C ALA A 26 -14.77 -5.80 -4.25
N ASP A 27 -15.69 -4.87 -3.98
CA ASP A 27 -16.13 -3.86 -4.96
C ASP A 27 -14.96 -2.99 -5.42
N ALA A 28 -14.17 -2.45 -4.49
CA ALA A 28 -12.99 -1.63 -4.81
C ALA A 28 -11.94 -2.40 -5.64
N LEU A 29 -11.63 -3.65 -5.27
CA LEU A 29 -10.66 -4.47 -6.01
C LEU A 29 -11.15 -4.82 -7.41
N SER A 30 -12.44 -5.13 -7.57
CA SER A 30 -13.02 -5.50 -8.86
C SER A 30 -13.07 -4.36 -9.87
N ARG A 31 -13.03 -3.11 -9.40
CA ARG A 31 -13.03 -1.89 -10.25
C ARG A 31 -11.66 -1.53 -10.81
N ILE A 32 -10.60 -2.21 -10.37
CA ILE A 32 -9.25 -1.96 -10.90
C ILE A 32 -9.22 -2.47 -12.36
N PRO A 33 -8.95 -1.60 -13.35
CA PRO A 33 -9.01 -1.98 -14.75
C PRO A 33 -7.95 -3.04 -15.06
N SER A 34 -8.36 -4.09 -15.77
CA SER A 34 -7.51 -5.20 -16.20
C SER A 34 -6.35 -4.78 -17.12
N SER A 35 -6.38 -3.57 -17.67
CA SER A 35 -5.26 -2.98 -18.42
C SER A 35 -4.07 -2.56 -17.53
N GLN A 36 -4.21 -2.52 -16.21
CA GLN A 36 -3.08 -2.47 -15.26
C GLN A 36 -2.54 -3.88 -14.93
N HIS A 37 -3.24 -4.95 -15.32
CA HIS A 37 -2.73 -6.32 -15.34
C HIS A 37 -2.00 -6.62 -16.67
N GLN A 38 -1.07 -5.75 -17.11
CA GLN A 38 -0.08 -6.12 -18.14
C GLN A 38 0.98 -7.12 -17.64
N ASN A 39 0.61 -7.93 -16.66
CA ASN A 39 1.24 -9.21 -16.44
C ASN A 39 0.34 -10.22 -17.13
N GLU A 40 0.55 -10.43 -18.44
CA GLU A 40 0.56 -11.80 -18.96
C GLU A 40 1.19 -12.67 -17.86
N PRO A 41 0.60 -13.80 -17.45
CA PRO A 41 1.22 -14.65 -16.43
C PRO A 41 2.60 -15.01 -16.98
N HIS A 42 3.62 -14.29 -16.53
CA HIS A 42 5.00 -14.62 -16.84
C HIS A 42 5.14 -16.00 -16.23
N SER A 43 5.39 -16.99 -17.08
CA SER A 43 5.50 -18.40 -16.68
C SER A 43 6.48 -18.62 -15.52
N ASP A 44 7.33 -17.63 -15.23
CA ASP A 44 8.35 -17.64 -14.18
C ASP A 44 7.98 -16.83 -12.92
N SER A 45 6.78 -16.24 -12.83
CA SER A 45 6.34 -15.51 -11.64
C SER A 45 5.55 -16.44 -10.71
N PRO A 46 6.07 -16.80 -9.52
CA PRO A 46 5.35 -17.64 -8.58
C PRO A 46 4.04 -16.96 -8.15
N VAL A 47 2.91 -17.64 -8.39
CA VAL A 47 1.61 -17.25 -7.86
C VAL A 47 1.63 -17.53 -6.36
N TYR A 48 1.69 -16.47 -5.55
CA TYR A 48 1.64 -16.60 -4.11
C TYR A 48 0.18 -16.72 -3.64
N HIS A 49 -0.19 -17.89 -3.14
CA HIS A 49 -1.44 -18.05 -2.39
C HIS A 49 -1.21 -17.53 -0.97
N VAL A 50 -1.95 -16.48 -0.59
CA VAL A 50 -1.96 -16.01 0.80
C VAL A 50 -2.84 -16.98 1.61
N LEU A 51 -2.23 -18.04 2.12
CA LEU A 51 -2.93 -19.10 2.86
C LEU A 51 -3.39 -18.65 4.25
N ALA A 52 -2.62 -17.74 4.87
CA ALA A 52 -2.96 -17.10 6.13
C ALA A 52 -2.15 -15.82 6.31
N ILE A 53 -2.81 -14.74 6.74
CA ILE A 53 -2.14 -13.53 7.22
C ILE A 53 -2.15 -13.60 8.74
N ASN A 54 -0.97 -13.66 9.36
CA ASN A 54 -0.88 -13.40 10.79
C ASN A 54 -1.05 -11.89 11.00
N LEU A 55 -2.28 -11.46 11.28
CA LEU A 55 -2.62 -10.04 11.42
C LEU A 55 -1.80 -9.38 12.53
N GLU A 56 -1.54 -10.06 13.63
CA GLU A 56 -0.76 -9.50 14.74
C GLU A 56 0.68 -9.21 14.31
N LYS A 57 1.36 -10.18 13.67
CA LYS A 57 2.70 -10.01 13.13
C LYS A 57 2.74 -8.94 12.03
N PHE A 58 1.71 -8.90 11.18
CA PHE A 58 1.57 -7.89 10.13
C PHE A 58 1.41 -6.50 10.73
N VAL A 59 0.48 -6.30 11.66
CA VAL A 59 0.27 -5.03 12.36
C VAL A 59 1.51 -4.61 13.13
N ASN A 60 2.17 -5.55 13.82
CA ASN A 60 3.41 -5.28 14.54
C ASN A 60 4.53 -4.79 13.61
N ARG A 61 4.62 -5.34 12.40
CA ARG A 61 5.57 -4.87 11.38
C ARG A 61 5.28 -3.42 10.95
N PHE A 62 4.02 -3.00 10.95
CA PHE A 62 3.61 -1.66 10.50
C PHE A 62 3.30 -0.69 11.65
N ASN A 63 3.53 -1.06 12.90
CA ASN A 63 3.29 -0.18 14.05
C ASN A 63 4.08 1.13 13.94
N PHE A 64 5.25 1.13 13.29
CA PHE A 64 6.03 2.34 13.06
C PHE A 64 5.28 3.41 12.25
N MET A 65 4.28 3.03 11.44
CA MET A 65 3.49 4.00 10.67
C MET A 65 2.67 4.92 11.57
N LYS A 66 2.35 4.50 12.80
CA LYS A 66 1.61 5.34 13.77
C LYS A 66 2.42 6.58 14.14
N ASP A 67 3.73 6.42 14.27
CA ASP A 67 4.67 7.47 14.69
C ASP A 67 5.62 7.85 13.53
N PHE A 68 5.14 7.74 12.29
CA PHE A 68 5.99 7.90 11.10
C PHE A 68 6.71 9.26 11.05
N ASN A 69 6.04 10.34 11.45
CA ASN A 69 6.62 11.68 11.50
C ASN A 69 7.75 11.77 12.52
N TYR A 70 7.62 11.07 13.65
CA TYR A 70 8.70 11.00 14.63
C TYR A 70 9.94 10.33 14.02
N TYR A 71 9.75 9.20 13.32
CA TYR A 71 10.86 8.51 12.69
C TYR A 71 11.55 9.34 11.60
N GLN A 72 10.80 10.08 10.78
CA GLN A 72 11.39 11.00 9.80
C GLN A 72 12.16 12.16 10.44
N LYS A 73 11.66 12.73 11.53
CA LYS A 73 12.35 13.80 12.28
C LYS A 73 13.60 13.29 13.01
N SER A 74 13.58 12.03 13.45
CA SER A 74 14.72 11.38 14.10
C SER A 74 15.84 10.97 13.14
N ASP A 75 15.54 10.85 11.85
CA ASP A 75 16.51 10.54 10.81
C ASP A 75 17.34 11.79 10.47
N THR A 76 18.65 11.73 10.68
CA THR A 76 19.58 12.84 10.45
C THR A 76 19.50 13.40 9.03
N SER A 77 19.38 12.52 8.03
CA SER A 77 19.36 12.91 6.63
C SER A 77 18.04 13.59 6.28
N LEU A 78 16.90 13.00 6.66
CA LEU A 78 15.58 13.52 6.35
C LEU A 78 15.26 14.79 7.14
N SER A 79 15.68 14.85 8.40
CA SER A 79 15.53 16.03 9.26
C SER A 79 16.29 17.24 8.69
N SER A 80 17.52 17.04 8.18
CA SER A 80 18.27 18.11 7.52
C SER A 80 17.57 18.64 6.27
N VAL A 81 16.97 17.75 5.47
CA VAL A 81 16.18 18.11 4.29
C VAL A 81 14.92 18.87 4.70
N MET A 82 14.25 18.42 5.76
CA MET A 82 13.01 19.03 6.26
C MET A 82 13.23 20.43 6.80
N THR A 83 14.29 20.62 7.59
CA THR A 83 14.72 21.94 8.08
C THR A 83 15.12 22.83 6.91
N SER A 84 15.88 22.30 5.95
CA SER A 84 16.30 23.06 4.77
C SER A 84 15.12 23.58 3.96
N ILE A 85 14.12 22.74 3.69
CA ILE A 85 12.88 23.13 2.97
C ILE A 85 12.08 24.20 3.73
N THR A 86 12.06 24.11 5.06
CA THR A 86 11.27 25.01 5.92
C THR A 86 11.94 26.38 6.06
N GLU A 87 13.26 26.40 6.21
CA GLU A 87 14.05 27.62 6.45
C GLU A 87 14.42 28.34 5.16
N ASN A 88 14.64 27.60 4.07
CA ASN A 88 14.96 28.15 2.76
C ASN A 88 14.23 27.34 1.69
N ALA A 89 13.34 27.97 0.92
CA ALA A 89 12.83 27.36 -0.31
C ALA A 89 13.94 27.31 -1.37
N SER A 90 15.02 26.57 -1.11
CA SER A 90 16.18 26.42 -1.98
C SER A 90 15.78 25.58 -3.20
N GLN A 91 16.25 26.01 -4.38
CA GLN A 91 15.92 25.37 -5.66
C GLN A 91 16.30 23.88 -5.70
N GLU A 92 17.26 23.46 -4.87
CA GLU A 92 17.76 22.09 -4.74
C GLU A 92 16.69 21.10 -4.25
N TYR A 93 15.71 21.56 -3.47
CA TYR A 93 14.66 20.71 -2.91
C TYR A 93 13.29 20.85 -3.59
N ARG A 94 13.23 21.41 -4.80
CA ARG A 94 11.98 21.53 -5.59
C ARG A 94 11.21 20.22 -5.80
N GLY A 95 11.90 19.08 -5.68
CA GLY A 95 11.30 17.75 -5.76
C GLY A 95 10.79 17.18 -4.44
N TYR A 96 10.75 17.96 -3.36
CA TYR A 96 10.29 17.52 -2.05
C TYR A 96 9.15 18.41 -1.53
N LYS A 97 8.22 17.78 -0.82
CA LYS A 97 7.05 18.46 -0.23
C LYS A 97 6.82 17.96 1.18
N ILE A 98 6.43 18.88 2.05
CA ILE A 98 6.02 18.57 3.42
C ILE A 98 4.50 18.72 3.49
N ILE A 99 3.80 17.68 3.92
CA ILE A 99 2.35 17.70 4.12
C ILE A 99 2.08 17.08 5.50
N ASN A 100 1.39 17.82 6.37
CA ASN A 100 1.06 17.38 7.74
C ASN A 100 2.27 16.83 8.51
N ASP A 101 3.39 17.56 8.50
CA ASP A 101 4.65 17.17 9.14
C ASP A 101 5.31 15.89 8.58
N THR A 102 4.88 15.41 7.42
CA THR A 102 5.47 14.27 6.72
C THR A 102 6.19 14.72 5.46
N LEU A 103 7.42 14.24 5.25
CA LEU A 103 8.25 14.53 4.09
C LEU A 103 7.98 13.55 2.94
N TYR A 104 7.74 14.11 1.75
CA TYR A 104 7.49 13.39 0.51
C TYR A 104 8.45 13.83 -0.58
N LYS A 105 8.73 12.92 -1.52
CA LYS A 105 9.36 13.21 -2.80
C LYS A 105 8.31 13.25 -3.91
N GLU A 106 8.27 14.34 -4.65
CA GLU A 106 7.42 14.48 -5.82
C GLU A 106 8.00 13.69 -6.99
N THR A 107 7.17 12.87 -7.61
CA THR A 107 7.50 12.03 -8.77
C THR A 107 6.47 12.26 -9.87
N GLN A 108 6.77 11.82 -11.11
CA GLN A 108 5.80 11.87 -12.22
C GLN A 108 4.49 11.10 -11.93
N ARG A 109 4.50 10.17 -10.97
CA ARG A 109 3.35 9.36 -10.55
C ARG A 109 2.64 9.89 -9.31
N GLY A 110 3.07 11.03 -8.76
CA GLY A 110 2.56 11.61 -7.53
C GLY A 110 3.59 11.65 -6.40
N LEU A 111 3.11 11.70 -5.15
CA LEU A 111 3.96 11.82 -3.96
C LEU A 111 4.44 10.44 -3.50
N LYS A 112 5.76 10.30 -3.39
CA LYS A 112 6.42 9.13 -2.80
C LYS A 112 6.79 9.44 -1.35
N LEU A 113 6.32 8.60 -0.44
CA LEU A 113 6.71 8.64 0.97
C LEU A 113 8.20 8.31 1.11
N LEU A 114 8.94 9.12 1.86
CA LEU A 114 10.35 8.83 2.17
C LEU A 114 10.43 8.07 3.50
N THR A 115 10.84 6.81 3.44
CA THR A 115 11.02 5.98 4.63
C THR A 115 12.37 6.30 5.29
N PRO A 116 12.39 6.54 6.61
CA PRO A 116 13.63 6.63 7.40
C PRO A 116 14.51 5.40 7.22
N GLU A 117 15.84 5.56 7.30
CA GLU A 117 16.78 4.43 7.13
C GLU A 117 16.72 3.39 8.27
N MET A 118 16.15 3.76 9.42
CA MET A 118 16.09 2.92 10.62
C MET A 118 14.93 1.89 10.62
N LEU A 119 14.33 1.60 9.46
CA LEU A 119 13.16 0.72 9.27
C LEU A 119 13.41 -0.37 8.22
#